data_AF-A0A431EPV2-F1
#
_entry.id   AF-A0A431EPV2-F1
#
_cell.length_a   1.000
_cell.length_b   1.000
_cell.length_c   1.000
_cell.angle_alpha   90.00
_cell.angle_beta   90.00
_cell.angle_gamma   90.00
#
_symmetry.space_group_name_H-M   'P 1'
#
loop_
_entity.id
_entity.type
_entity.pdbx_description
1 polymer ?
#
loop_
_entity_poly.entity_id
_entity_poly.type
_entity_poly.pdbx_seq_one_letter_code
_entity_poly.pdbx_strand_id
1 'polypeptide(L)'
;MENKLFEYDEVLKQTDEKRHLLLGNGFSMAYDKNRFSFTSLLQSAIDNGIIEENSNIHKIFKNNNTSDFEEVVKILENTSKILKIYTQNESLCEQLLEDSKKLKQFLVDIVTNNHPEKITEIPDNKFDSTIEFIKSYDKIYSLNYDLLLYWVTEKLREKINDKIIQDKTEFIDGFHNSDNGNDVVFDNNSRKNTCFYLHGALHIFDSGDEIIKKTYSRTGRPLKEQITEELNSNRYPVFVSEGTSEQKKTKIIHNAYLNHCYKSLSSIGGNLIVFGTMLKSNDEHIQDAILKSKVTNIYFGVSSLEKGQKDLNSFIEKNNNLEKNKKQIFFYNYRTVRIW
;
A
#
# COMPACT_ATOMS: atom_id res chain seq x y z
N MET A 1 25.13 -15.45 9.08
CA MET A 1 23.78 -15.92 8.72
C MET A 1 23.73 -17.40 9.02
N GLU A 2 22.76 -17.84 9.82
CA GLU A 2 22.44 -19.26 9.83
C GLU A 2 21.96 -19.63 8.42
N ASN A 3 22.61 -20.61 7.81
CA ASN A 3 22.35 -21.04 6.43
C ASN A 3 21.12 -21.98 6.40
N LYS A 4 20.01 -21.53 7.00
CA LYS A 4 18.77 -22.28 7.15
C LYS A 4 17.62 -21.49 6.53
N LEU A 5 16.77 -22.19 5.79
CA LEU A 5 15.46 -21.69 5.40
C LEU A 5 14.46 -22.18 6.45
N PHE A 6 13.87 -21.25 7.20
CA PHE A 6 12.90 -21.57 8.24
C PHE A 6 11.53 -21.88 7.65
N GLU A 7 10.75 -22.70 8.32
CA GLU A 7 9.31 -22.80 8.10
C GLU A 7 8.60 -21.69 8.91
N TYR A 8 7.42 -21.24 8.48
CA TYR A 8 6.74 -20.10 9.11
C TYR A 8 6.44 -20.36 10.61
N ASP A 9 6.01 -21.56 10.97
CA ASP A 9 5.77 -21.93 12.37
C ASP A 9 7.05 -21.86 13.23
N GLU A 10 8.23 -22.08 12.63
CA GLU A 10 9.51 -21.89 13.34
C GLU A 10 9.78 -20.40 13.58
N VAL A 11 9.46 -19.54 12.61
CA VAL A 11 9.58 -18.08 12.77
C VAL A 11 8.69 -17.61 13.92
N LEU A 12 7.45 -18.10 14.02
CA LEU A 12 6.56 -17.71 15.12
C LEU A 12 7.12 -18.14 16.48
N LYS A 13 7.68 -19.34 16.59
CA LYS A 13 8.31 -19.83 17.83
C LYS A 13 9.56 -19.04 18.22
N GLN A 14 10.32 -18.53 17.24
CA GLN A 14 11.51 -17.72 17.50
C GLN A 14 11.20 -16.25 17.81
N THR A 15 10.01 -15.78 17.45
CA THR A 15 9.61 -14.36 17.55
C THR A 15 8.49 -14.16 18.57
N ASP A 16 8.50 -14.95 19.64
CA ASP A 16 7.46 -14.98 20.68
C ASP A 16 7.32 -13.62 21.41
N GLU A 17 8.34 -12.75 21.33
CA GLU A 17 8.29 -11.38 21.83
C GLU A 17 8.25 -10.35 20.70
N LYS A 18 7.34 -9.38 20.81
CA LYS A 18 7.23 -8.14 20.02
C LYS A 18 7.55 -8.28 18.53
N ARG A 19 6.53 -8.65 17.76
CA ARG A 19 6.66 -9.00 16.34
C ARG A 19 5.79 -8.10 15.47
N HIS A 20 6.37 -7.62 14.37
CA HIS A 20 5.74 -6.70 13.41
C HIS A 20 5.75 -7.30 12.00
N LEU A 21 4.77 -6.94 11.19
CA LEU A 21 4.58 -7.45 9.83
C LEU A 21 4.76 -6.32 8.81
N LEU A 22 5.53 -6.59 7.76
CA LEU A 22 5.57 -5.77 6.55
C LEU A 22 5.01 -6.58 5.38
N LEU A 23 3.87 -6.13 4.87
CA LEU A 23 3.18 -6.69 3.71
C LEU A 23 3.57 -5.95 2.44
N GLY A 24 3.97 -6.70 1.43
CA GLY A 24 4.09 -6.23 0.06
C GLY A 24 3.10 -6.93 -0.88
N ASN A 25 3.24 -6.67 -2.18
CA ASN A 25 2.25 -7.07 -3.18
C ASN A 25 2.01 -8.59 -3.24
N GLY A 26 2.96 -9.40 -2.79
CA GLY A 26 2.77 -10.84 -2.64
C GLY A 26 1.60 -11.23 -1.71
N PHE A 27 1.20 -10.37 -0.78
CA PHE A 27 -0.03 -10.54 0.01
C PHE A 27 -1.27 -10.57 -0.88
N SER A 28 -1.34 -9.68 -1.86
CA SER A 28 -2.48 -9.53 -2.77
C SER A 28 -2.41 -10.55 -3.90
N MET A 29 -1.21 -10.86 -4.39
CA MET A 29 -0.98 -11.96 -5.34
C MET A 29 -1.32 -13.33 -4.75
N ALA A 30 -1.20 -13.51 -3.43
CA ALA A 30 -1.61 -14.75 -2.78
C ALA A 30 -3.14 -14.93 -2.78
N TYR A 31 -3.91 -13.82 -2.78
CA TYR A 31 -5.36 -13.87 -2.93
C TYR A 31 -5.77 -14.21 -4.37
N ASP A 32 -5.26 -13.44 -5.33
CA ASP A 32 -5.49 -13.65 -6.75
C ASP A 32 -4.29 -13.15 -7.56
N LYS A 33 -3.46 -14.09 -8.01
CA LYS A 33 -2.25 -13.76 -8.77
C LYS A 33 -2.58 -13.03 -10.07
N ASN A 34 -3.65 -13.39 -10.76
CA ASN A 34 -3.97 -12.80 -12.07
C ASN A 34 -4.42 -11.34 -11.91
N ARG A 35 -5.17 -11.05 -10.85
CA ARG A 35 -5.60 -9.68 -10.55
C ARG A 35 -4.47 -8.79 -10.03
N PHE A 36 -3.53 -9.33 -9.25
CA PHE A 36 -2.52 -8.52 -8.54
C PHE A 36 -1.08 -8.73 -9.02
N SER A 37 -0.84 -9.44 -10.13
CA SER A 37 0.54 -9.68 -10.63
C SER A 37 1.19 -8.47 -11.30
N PHE A 38 0.44 -7.39 -11.54
CA PHE A 38 0.97 -6.23 -12.24
C PHE A 38 2.05 -5.54 -11.38
N THR A 39 3.14 -5.15 -12.02
CA THR A 39 4.28 -4.47 -11.37
C THR A 39 4.03 -2.98 -11.12
N SER A 40 3.18 -2.46 -12.00
CA SER A 40 2.81 -1.09 -12.33
C SER A 40 1.33 -0.71 -12.25
N LEU A 41 0.87 0.38 -11.63
CA LEU A 41 -0.42 0.93 -12.09
C LEU A 41 -0.30 1.35 -13.56
N LEU A 42 0.82 1.98 -13.92
CA LEU A 42 1.13 2.34 -15.29
C LEU A 42 1.29 1.10 -16.19
N GLN A 43 2.02 0.08 -15.76
CA GLN A 43 2.16 -1.16 -16.54
C GLN A 43 0.80 -1.84 -16.72
N SER A 44 -0.03 -1.88 -15.67
CA SER A 44 -1.40 -2.42 -15.75
C SER A 44 -2.23 -1.65 -16.78
N ALA A 45 -2.11 -0.32 -16.85
CA ALA A 45 -2.80 0.48 -17.86
C ALA A 45 -2.38 0.11 -19.29
N ILE A 46 -1.09 -0.17 -19.48
CA ILE A 46 -0.53 -0.56 -20.78
C ILE A 46 -0.99 -1.97 -21.15
N ASP A 47 -0.86 -2.93 -20.22
CA ASP A 47 -1.21 -4.33 -20.45
C ASP A 47 -2.70 -4.52 -20.73
N ASN A 48 -3.56 -3.69 -20.13
CA ASN A 48 -5.01 -3.70 -20.36
C ASN A 48 -5.44 -2.84 -21.57
N GLY A 49 -4.50 -2.27 -22.33
CA GLY A 49 -4.80 -1.48 -23.53
C GLY A 49 -5.45 -0.13 -23.26
N ILE A 50 -5.37 0.37 -22.02
CA ILE A 50 -5.94 1.65 -21.59
C ILE A 50 -5.00 2.80 -21.98
N ILE A 51 -3.69 2.56 -21.88
CA ILE A 51 -2.65 3.44 -22.40
C ILE A 51 -1.87 2.67 -23.46
N GLU A 52 -1.96 3.10 -24.72
CA GLU A 52 -1.12 2.52 -25.77
C GLU A 52 0.35 2.89 -25.55
N GLU A 53 1.24 1.91 -25.71
CA GLU A 53 2.67 2.15 -25.61
C GLU A 53 3.13 3.16 -26.69
N ASN A 54 3.81 4.22 -26.26
CA ASN A 54 4.28 5.33 -27.09
C ASN A 54 3.20 6.30 -27.58
N SER A 55 1.97 6.17 -27.06
CA SER A 55 0.96 7.23 -27.13
C SER A 55 1.44 8.54 -26.50
N ASN A 56 0.71 9.63 -26.75
CA ASN A 56 0.98 10.92 -26.12
C ASN A 56 0.93 10.81 -24.58
N ILE A 57 -0.05 10.10 -24.04
CA ILE A 57 -0.18 9.84 -22.60
C ILE A 57 1.06 9.10 -22.07
N HIS A 58 1.47 7.99 -22.71
CA HIS A 58 2.66 7.25 -22.28
C HIS A 58 3.92 8.13 -22.30
N LYS A 59 4.07 8.96 -23.35
CA LYS A 59 5.17 9.91 -23.47
C LYS A 59 5.15 10.97 -22.38
N ILE A 60 3.99 11.40 -21.90
CA ILE A 60 3.88 12.35 -20.79
C ILE A 60 4.42 11.72 -19.50
N PHE A 61 4.02 10.50 -19.15
CA PHE A 61 4.59 9.77 -18.01
C PHE A 61 6.11 9.65 -18.12
N LYS A 62 6.60 9.20 -19.30
CA LYS A 62 8.03 9.02 -19.56
C LYS A 62 8.82 10.33 -19.47
N ASN A 63 8.34 11.41 -20.09
CA ASN A 63 9.05 12.69 -20.15
C ASN A 63 9.09 13.39 -18.79
N ASN A 64 8.09 13.16 -17.93
CA ASN A 64 8.07 13.68 -16.57
C ASN A 64 8.73 12.74 -15.55
N ASN A 65 9.27 11.58 -16.00
CA ASN A 65 9.86 10.56 -15.14
C ASN A 65 8.96 10.22 -13.93
N THR A 66 7.66 10.05 -14.18
CA THR A 66 6.66 9.79 -13.15
C THR A 66 5.81 8.58 -13.53
N SER A 67 5.24 7.90 -12.55
CA SER A 67 4.10 6.99 -12.73
C SER A 67 2.92 7.41 -11.85
N ASP A 68 2.95 8.65 -11.35
CA ASP A 68 1.86 9.25 -10.58
C ASP A 68 0.75 9.73 -11.53
N PHE A 69 -0.38 9.04 -11.48
CA PHE A 69 -1.55 9.38 -12.27
C PHE A 69 -2.12 10.74 -11.87
N GLU A 70 -2.07 11.12 -10.59
CA GLU A 70 -2.54 12.43 -10.13
C GLU A 70 -1.70 13.55 -10.75
N GLU A 71 -0.38 13.37 -10.77
CA GLU A 71 0.55 14.33 -11.37
C GLU A 71 0.27 14.52 -12.86
N VAL A 72 0.17 13.43 -13.62
CA VAL A 72 -0.11 13.50 -15.06
C VAL A 72 -1.47 14.10 -15.34
N VAL A 73 -2.50 13.75 -14.56
CA VAL A 73 -3.83 14.35 -14.72
C VAL A 73 -3.79 15.86 -14.46
N LYS A 74 -3.12 16.31 -13.39
CA LYS A 74 -2.93 17.74 -13.10
C LYS A 74 -2.18 18.45 -14.21
N ILE A 75 -1.13 17.83 -14.78
CA ILE A 75 -0.40 18.38 -15.92
C ILE A 75 -1.33 18.58 -17.12
N LEU A 76 -2.13 17.56 -17.48
CA LEU A 76 -3.07 17.65 -18.61
C LEU A 76 -4.11 18.75 -18.40
N GLU A 77 -4.74 18.81 -17.23
CA GLU A 77 -5.78 19.80 -16.91
C GLU A 77 -5.24 21.24 -16.85
N ASN A 78 -4.09 21.43 -16.20
CA ASN A 78 -3.46 22.75 -16.11
C ASN A 78 -2.97 23.22 -17.47
N THR A 79 -2.40 22.31 -18.27
CA THR A 79 -1.99 22.63 -19.65
C THR A 79 -3.19 23.01 -20.49
N SER A 80 -4.32 22.30 -20.39
CA SER A 80 -5.56 22.68 -21.09
C SER A 80 -6.04 24.08 -20.69
N LYS A 81 -6.05 24.42 -19.39
CA LYS A 81 -6.40 25.77 -18.90
C LYS A 81 -5.47 26.85 -19.46
N ILE A 82 -4.16 26.61 -19.49
CA ILE A 82 -3.18 27.56 -20.04
C ILE A 82 -3.38 27.73 -21.55
N LEU A 83 -3.51 26.63 -22.30
CA LEU A 83 -3.67 26.67 -23.75
C LEU A 83 -4.94 27.42 -24.19
N LYS A 84 -6.03 27.36 -23.41
CA LYS A 84 -7.24 28.16 -23.66
C LYS A 84 -6.99 29.67 -23.63
N ILE A 85 -5.95 30.13 -22.93
CA ILE A 85 -5.58 31.55 -22.84
C ILE A 85 -4.71 31.95 -24.03
N TYR A 86 -3.71 31.12 -24.35
CA TYR A 86 -2.70 31.43 -25.36
C TYR A 86 -3.10 31.06 -26.79
N THR A 87 -4.07 30.17 -26.97
CA THR A 87 -4.46 29.63 -28.28
C THR A 87 -5.98 29.54 -28.41
N GLN A 88 -6.49 29.58 -29.64
CA GLN A 88 -7.89 29.24 -29.95
C GLN A 88 -8.07 27.77 -30.37
N ASN A 89 -7.12 26.89 -30.02
CA ASN A 89 -7.19 25.48 -30.41
C ASN A 89 -8.05 24.69 -29.41
N GLU A 90 -9.37 24.81 -29.55
CA GLU A 90 -10.34 24.11 -28.69
C GLU A 90 -10.19 22.60 -28.75
N SER A 91 -9.91 22.04 -29.93
CA SER A 91 -9.74 20.58 -30.12
C SER A 91 -8.60 20.01 -29.27
N LEU A 92 -7.45 20.69 -29.22
CA LEU A 92 -6.34 20.24 -28.38
C LEU A 92 -6.69 20.35 -26.88
N CYS A 93 -7.36 21.43 -26.47
CA CYS A 93 -7.81 21.61 -25.10
C CYS A 93 -8.80 20.52 -24.66
N GLU A 94 -9.73 20.12 -25.53
CA GLU A 94 -10.67 19.03 -25.31
C GLU A 94 -9.97 17.67 -25.23
N GLN A 95 -9.02 17.40 -26.13
CA GLN A 95 -8.23 16.17 -26.10
C GLN A 95 -7.49 15.98 -24.77
N LEU A 96 -6.83 17.02 -24.27
CA LEU A 96 -6.11 16.95 -22.98
C LEU A 96 -7.06 16.67 -21.81
N LEU A 97 -8.27 17.24 -21.83
CA LEU A 97 -9.28 16.99 -20.79
C LEU A 97 -9.85 15.58 -20.90
N GLU A 98 -10.04 15.06 -22.10
CA GLU A 98 -10.50 13.69 -22.33
C GLU A 98 -9.47 12.65 -21.88
N ASP A 99 -8.18 12.90 -22.17
CA ASP A 99 -7.08 12.05 -21.69
C ASP A 99 -7.01 12.07 -20.15
N SER A 100 -7.21 13.24 -19.52
CA SER A 100 -7.35 13.35 -18.05
C SER A 100 -8.49 12.47 -17.52
N LYS A 101 -9.68 12.54 -18.14
CA LYS A 101 -10.83 11.73 -17.72
C LYS A 101 -10.58 10.24 -17.87
N LYS A 102 -9.95 9.81 -18.97
CA LYS A 102 -9.57 8.40 -19.17
C LYS A 102 -8.64 7.88 -18.08
N LEU A 103 -7.65 8.69 -17.68
CA LEU A 103 -6.75 8.34 -16.57
C LEU A 103 -7.49 8.25 -15.22
N LYS A 104 -8.44 9.14 -14.94
CA LYS A 104 -9.29 9.03 -13.74
C LYS A 104 -10.16 7.78 -13.78
N GLN A 105 -10.78 7.50 -14.93
CA GLN A 105 -11.61 6.32 -15.12
C GLN A 105 -10.78 5.04 -14.94
N PHE A 106 -9.54 5.01 -15.42
CA PHE A 106 -8.63 3.89 -15.17
C PHE A 106 -8.37 3.64 -13.68
N LEU A 107 -8.13 4.69 -12.90
CA LEU A 107 -7.96 4.57 -11.44
C LEU A 107 -9.22 4.00 -10.78
N VAL A 108 -10.41 4.44 -11.22
CA VAL A 108 -11.67 3.82 -10.81
C VAL A 108 -11.65 2.34 -11.19
N ASP A 109 -11.37 2.01 -12.45
CA ASP A 109 -11.43 0.64 -12.96
C ASP A 109 -10.51 -0.31 -12.19
N ILE A 110 -9.30 0.12 -11.81
CA ILE A 110 -8.40 -0.65 -10.93
C ILE A 110 -9.05 -0.96 -9.58
N VAL A 111 -9.73 0.02 -8.97
CA VAL A 111 -10.50 -0.19 -7.73
C VAL A 111 -11.59 -1.24 -7.99
N THR A 112 -12.28 -1.16 -9.13
CA THR A 112 -13.45 -2.00 -9.41
C THR A 112 -13.14 -3.41 -9.89
N ASN A 113 -12.09 -3.60 -10.70
CA ASN A 113 -11.83 -4.86 -11.41
C ASN A 113 -10.87 -5.77 -10.61
N ASN A 114 -9.93 -5.17 -9.89
CA ASN A 114 -8.95 -5.95 -9.12
C ASN A 114 -9.48 -6.35 -7.74
N HIS A 115 -10.48 -5.64 -7.21
CA HIS A 115 -11.04 -5.90 -5.89
C HIS A 115 -12.44 -6.46 -5.99
N PRO A 116 -12.83 -7.39 -5.09
CA PRO A 116 -14.22 -7.78 -4.98
C PRO A 116 -15.08 -6.55 -4.66
N GLU A 117 -16.18 -6.36 -5.39
CA GLU A 117 -17.03 -5.18 -5.23
C GLU A 117 -17.67 -5.13 -3.85
N LYS A 118 -17.92 -6.31 -3.29
CA LYS A 118 -18.46 -6.51 -1.95
C LYS A 118 -17.53 -7.41 -1.16
N ILE A 119 -17.36 -7.08 0.12
CA ILE A 119 -16.65 -7.93 1.09
C ILE A 119 -17.18 -9.38 1.11
N THR A 120 -18.46 -9.57 0.77
CA THR A 120 -19.16 -10.87 0.71
C THR A 120 -18.69 -11.79 -0.40
N GLU A 121 -17.93 -11.30 -1.38
CA GLU A 121 -17.40 -12.11 -2.48
C GLU A 121 -16.13 -12.88 -2.08
N ILE A 122 -15.47 -12.49 -0.99
CA ILE A 122 -14.36 -13.25 -0.41
C ILE A 122 -14.97 -14.31 0.53
N PRO A 123 -14.71 -15.62 0.31
CA PRO A 123 -15.21 -16.66 1.19
C PRO A 123 -14.71 -16.50 2.63
N ASP A 124 -15.56 -16.80 3.62
CA ASP A 124 -15.23 -16.61 5.05
C ASP A 124 -13.96 -17.36 5.48
N ASN A 125 -13.69 -18.56 4.94
CA ASN A 125 -12.49 -19.32 5.26
C ASN A 125 -11.19 -18.61 4.83
N LYS A 126 -11.25 -17.82 3.75
CA LYS A 126 -10.13 -16.99 3.30
C LYS A 126 -9.87 -15.85 4.27
N PHE A 127 -10.93 -15.21 4.76
CA PHE A 127 -10.83 -14.20 5.81
C PHE A 127 -10.29 -14.81 7.09
N ASP A 128 -10.82 -15.94 7.55
CA ASP A 128 -10.39 -16.59 8.79
C ASP A 128 -8.90 -16.93 8.76
N SER A 129 -8.41 -17.49 7.65
CA SER A 129 -6.98 -17.78 7.48
C SER A 129 -6.12 -16.52 7.58
N THR A 130 -6.52 -15.46 6.88
CA THR A 130 -5.78 -14.19 6.89
C THR A 130 -5.88 -13.45 8.22
N ILE A 131 -7.02 -13.54 8.91
CA ILE A 131 -7.24 -13.01 10.26
C ILE A 131 -6.27 -13.66 11.26
N GLU A 132 -6.18 -14.99 11.27
CA GLU A 132 -5.26 -15.70 12.16
C GLU A 132 -3.80 -15.37 11.87
N PHE A 133 -3.46 -15.17 10.59
CA PHE A 133 -2.14 -14.67 10.21
C PHE A 133 -1.88 -13.27 10.78
N ILE A 134 -2.75 -12.29 10.55
CA ILE A 134 -2.49 -10.89 10.96
C ILE A 134 -2.53 -10.68 12.47
N LYS A 135 -3.34 -11.44 13.22
CA LYS A 135 -3.45 -11.35 14.69
C LYS A 135 -2.17 -11.73 15.42
N SER A 136 -1.26 -12.43 14.75
CA SER A 136 0.04 -12.81 15.27
C SER A 136 1.04 -11.65 15.40
N TYR A 137 0.63 -10.41 15.10
CA TYR A 137 1.52 -9.25 14.96
C TYR A 137 1.02 -8.02 15.71
N ASP A 138 1.92 -7.32 16.40
CA ASP A 138 1.58 -6.10 17.15
C ASP A 138 1.30 -4.90 16.22
N LYS A 139 2.05 -4.83 15.12
CA LYS A 139 1.92 -3.76 14.12
C LYS A 139 2.06 -4.34 12.73
N ILE A 140 1.21 -3.88 11.82
CA ILE A 140 1.19 -4.26 10.42
C ILE A 140 1.43 -3.02 9.57
N TYR A 141 2.39 -3.15 8.68
CA TYR A 141 2.75 -2.15 7.70
C TYR A 141 2.45 -2.71 6.32
N SER A 142 1.65 -2.01 5.52
CA SER A 142 1.35 -2.38 4.14
C SER A 142 2.03 -1.44 3.16
N LEU A 143 2.71 -2.01 2.17
CA LEU A 143 3.14 -1.30 0.96
C LEU A 143 2.07 -1.33 -0.14
N ASN A 144 0.98 -2.07 0.09
CA ASN A 144 -0.07 -2.25 -0.91
C ASN A 144 -1.11 -1.15 -0.77
N TYR A 145 -1.50 -0.56 -1.91
CA TYR A 145 -2.59 0.42 -1.99
C TYR A 145 -3.97 -0.22 -2.12
N ASP A 146 -4.04 -1.54 -2.33
CA ASP A 146 -5.29 -2.28 -2.46
C ASP A 146 -6.16 -2.28 -1.19
N LEU A 147 -7.40 -2.75 -1.35
CA LEU A 147 -8.38 -2.79 -0.28
C LEU A 147 -8.37 -4.11 0.52
N LEU A 148 -7.51 -5.08 0.21
CA LEU A 148 -7.61 -6.42 0.82
C LEU A 148 -7.33 -6.39 2.32
N LEU A 149 -6.28 -5.70 2.76
CA LEU A 149 -5.99 -5.56 4.19
C LEU A 149 -7.12 -4.82 4.92
N TYR A 150 -7.67 -3.78 4.30
CA TYR A 150 -8.83 -3.06 4.84
C TYR A 150 -10.02 -4.00 5.05
N TRP A 151 -10.37 -4.79 4.02
CA TRP A 151 -11.46 -5.75 4.11
C TRP A 151 -11.26 -6.80 5.20
N VAL A 152 -10.03 -7.31 5.36
CA VAL A 152 -9.71 -8.26 6.45
C VAL A 152 -9.95 -7.61 7.82
N THR A 153 -9.50 -6.36 8.01
CA THR A 153 -9.68 -5.66 9.28
C THR A 153 -11.16 -5.33 9.58
N GLU A 154 -11.96 -5.01 8.56
CA GLU A 154 -13.40 -4.80 8.72
C GLU A 154 -14.11 -6.12 9.06
N LYS A 155 -13.76 -7.23 8.39
CA LYS A 155 -14.35 -8.55 8.67
C LYS A 155 -13.99 -9.04 10.08
N LEU A 156 -12.77 -8.77 10.54
CA LEU A 156 -12.39 -9.05 11.92
C LEU A 156 -13.22 -8.23 12.91
N ARG A 157 -13.41 -6.93 12.66
CA ARG A 157 -14.26 -6.08 13.52
C ARG A 157 -15.70 -6.59 13.58
N GLU A 158 -16.27 -7.00 12.45
CA GLU A 158 -17.58 -7.66 12.37
C GLU A 158 -17.61 -8.92 13.26
N LYS A 159 -16.66 -9.85 13.09
CA LYS A 159 -16.58 -11.09 13.89
C LYS A 159 -16.38 -10.87 15.39
N ILE A 160 -15.66 -9.81 15.79
CA ILE A 160 -15.50 -9.43 17.20
C ILE A 160 -16.83 -8.88 17.74
N ASN A 161 -17.49 -7.98 17.01
CA ASN A 161 -18.78 -7.41 17.42
C ASN A 161 -19.87 -8.48 17.56
N ASP A 162 -19.88 -9.46 16.65
CA ASP A 162 -20.78 -10.61 16.67
C ASP A 162 -20.38 -11.68 17.69
N LYS A 163 -19.29 -11.47 18.45
CA LYS A 163 -18.75 -12.39 19.47
C LYS A 163 -18.35 -13.76 18.93
N ILE A 164 -18.11 -13.86 17.61
CA ILE A 164 -17.56 -15.07 16.96
C ILE A 164 -16.09 -15.23 17.38
N ILE A 165 -15.36 -14.11 17.47
CA ILE A 165 -13.99 -14.05 17.96
C ILE A 165 -13.99 -13.34 19.32
N GLN A 166 -13.46 -13.98 20.35
CA GLN A 166 -13.33 -13.40 21.71
C GLN A 166 -12.03 -12.59 21.93
N ASP A 167 -11.25 -12.44 20.86
CA ASP A 167 -10.01 -11.68 20.85
C ASP A 167 -10.27 -10.18 21.06
N LYS A 168 -9.36 -9.50 21.76
CA LYS A 168 -9.39 -8.05 22.01
C LYS A 168 -8.42 -7.29 21.10
N THR A 169 -7.78 -7.97 20.16
CA THR A 169 -6.84 -7.38 19.21
C THR A 169 -7.59 -6.40 18.31
N GLU A 170 -7.23 -5.13 18.43
CA GLU A 170 -7.79 -4.05 17.62
C GLU A 170 -6.78 -3.61 16.56
N PHE A 171 -7.23 -3.58 15.30
CA PHE A 171 -6.49 -3.00 14.19
C PHE A 171 -6.89 -1.54 14.03
N ILE A 172 -6.06 -0.65 14.57
CA ILE A 172 -6.28 0.80 14.63
C ILE A 172 -5.34 1.43 13.60
N ASP A 173 -5.89 2.13 12.63
CA ASP A 173 -5.14 2.81 11.57
C ASP A 173 -5.00 4.33 11.79
N GLY A 174 -5.44 4.82 12.95
CA GLY A 174 -5.31 6.22 13.36
C GLY A 174 -6.40 7.14 12.84
N PHE A 175 -7.41 6.61 12.15
CA PHE A 175 -8.57 7.38 11.73
C PHE A 175 -9.70 7.27 12.77
N HIS A 176 -10.31 8.41 13.10
CA HIS A 176 -11.43 8.50 14.04
C HIS A 176 -12.58 9.33 13.45
N ASN A 177 -13.71 9.34 14.14
CA ASN A 177 -14.88 10.12 13.72
C ASN A 177 -14.51 11.61 13.62
N SER A 178 -14.85 12.22 12.49
CA SER A 178 -14.88 13.67 12.37
C SER A 178 -16.12 14.22 13.06
N ASP A 179 -16.04 15.48 13.48
CA ASP A 179 -17.18 16.21 14.05
C ASP A 179 -18.30 16.43 13.01
N ASN A 180 -17.98 16.33 11.71
CA ASN A 180 -18.87 16.59 10.57
C ASN A 180 -19.60 15.34 10.03
N GLY A 181 -19.34 14.15 10.61
CA GLY A 181 -20.28 13.01 10.60
C GLY A 181 -20.07 11.90 9.56
N ASN A 182 -19.64 12.20 8.33
CA ASN A 182 -19.60 11.18 7.26
C ASN A 182 -18.23 10.50 7.10
N ASP A 183 -17.15 11.29 7.08
CA ASP A 183 -15.80 10.78 6.93
C ASP A 183 -15.11 10.58 8.29
N VAL A 184 -14.13 9.67 8.31
CA VAL A 184 -13.20 9.56 9.44
C VAL A 184 -11.89 10.25 9.07
N VAL A 185 -11.34 10.99 10.02
CA VAL A 185 -10.17 11.86 9.85
C VAL A 185 -8.98 11.27 10.60
N PHE A 186 -7.79 11.47 10.04
CA PHE A 186 -6.55 10.99 10.63
C PHE A 186 -6.14 11.86 11.83
N ASP A 187 -6.00 11.25 13.02
CA ASP A 187 -5.38 11.90 14.16
C ASP A 187 -3.86 11.73 14.11
N ASN A 188 -3.17 12.80 13.79
CA ASN A 188 -1.71 12.84 13.80
C ASN A 188 -1.11 12.58 15.20
N ASN A 189 -1.89 12.74 16.28
CA ASN A 189 -1.49 12.47 17.65
C ASN A 189 -1.82 11.03 18.10
N SER A 190 -2.46 10.21 17.26
CA SER A 190 -2.82 8.84 17.65
C SER A 190 -1.56 8.02 17.96
N ARG A 191 -1.54 7.40 19.15
CA ARG A 191 -0.40 6.60 19.64
C ARG A 191 -0.67 5.11 19.69
N LYS A 192 -1.90 4.68 19.44
CA LYS A 192 -2.34 3.28 19.54
C LYS A 192 -2.42 2.56 18.19
N ASN A 193 -1.88 3.18 17.13
CA ASN A 193 -1.96 2.64 15.78
C ASN A 193 -1.22 1.30 15.68
N THR A 194 -1.91 0.31 15.12
CA THR A 194 -1.44 -1.05 14.86
C THR A 194 -1.47 -1.39 13.37
N CYS A 195 -2.17 -0.62 12.54
CA CYS A 195 -2.19 -0.78 11.08
C CYS A 195 -1.68 0.49 10.39
N PHE A 196 -0.80 0.35 9.40
CA PHE A 196 -0.14 1.46 8.73
C PHE A 196 -0.03 1.21 7.22
N TYR A 197 -0.56 2.11 6.42
CA TYR A 197 -0.45 2.06 4.96
C TYR A 197 0.71 2.97 4.50
N LEU A 198 1.92 2.42 4.38
CA LEU A 198 3.17 3.16 4.14
C LEU A 198 3.23 3.83 2.77
N HIS A 199 2.58 3.23 1.77
CA HIS A 199 2.42 3.82 0.44
C HIS A 199 0.98 4.30 0.23
N GLY A 200 0.23 4.51 1.32
CA GLY A 200 -1.17 4.91 1.26
C GLY A 200 -2.11 3.79 0.80
N ALA A 201 -3.36 4.12 0.53
CA ALA A 201 -4.38 3.15 0.14
C ALA A 201 -5.53 3.82 -0.63
N LEU A 202 -6.24 3.05 -1.46
CA LEU A 202 -7.31 3.55 -2.33
C LEU A 202 -8.50 4.17 -1.59
N HIS A 203 -8.65 3.90 -0.29
CA HIS A 203 -9.71 4.42 0.56
C HIS A 203 -9.27 5.60 1.43
N ILE A 204 -8.02 6.07 1.33
CA ILE A 204 -7.47 7.22 2.06
C ILE A 204 -7.32 8.39 1.09
N PHE A 205 -7.73 9.59 1.46
CA PHE A 205 -7.73 10.79 0.61
C PHE A 205 -7.15 11.99 1.36
N ASP A 206 -6.58 12.93 0.61
CA ASP A 206 -6.09 14.21 1.11
C ASP A 206 -7.13 15.29 0.75
N SER A 207 -7.82 15.86 1.74
CA SER A 207 -8.78 16.96 1.52
C SER A 207 -8.09 18.33 1.50
N GLY A 208 -6.76 18.36 1.66
CA GLY A 208 -5.93 19.56 1.73
C GLY A 208 -5.69 20.03 3.16
N ASP A 209 -6.76 20.13 3.96
CA ASP A 209 -6.70 20.46 5.39
C ASP A 209 -6.60 19.22 6.29
N GLU A 210 -7.16 18.09 5.86
CA GLU A 210 -7.20 16.84 6.62
C GLU A 210 -6.88 15.63 5.72
N ILE A 211 -6.47 14.52 6.35
CA ILE A 211 -6.43 13.23 5.69
C ILE A 211 -7.68 12.47 6.10
N ILE A 212 -8.52 12.14 5.13
CA ILE A 212 -9.79 11.45 5.34
C ILE A 212 -9.69 10.00 4.88
N LYS A 213 -10.52 9.13 5.43
CA LYS A 213 -10.67 7.75 4.99
C LYS A 213 -12.13 7.43 4.72
N LYS A 214 -12.41 6.87 3.54
CA LYS A 214 -13.71 6.34 3.15
C LYS A 214 -13.93 4.98 3.79
N THR A 215 -15.14 4.76 4.29
CA THR A 215 -15.46 3.57 5.09
C THR A 215 -16.79 2.96 4.67
N TYR A 216 -16.78 1.66 4.43
CA TYR A 216 -18.00 0.90 4.15
C TYR A 216 -18.87 0.79 5.41
N SER A 217 -18.26 0.42 6.55
CA SER A 217 -18.98 0.15 7.80
C SER A 217 -19.77 1.33 8.37
N ARG A 218 -19.38 2.57 8.06
CA ARG A 218 -20.13 3.76 8.50
C ARG A 218 -21.25 4.16 7.56
N THR A 219 -20.99 4.07 6.26
CA THR A 219 -21.88 4.64 5.25
C THR A 219 -22.87 3.61 4.70
N GLY A 220 -22.56 2.31 4.81
CA GLY A 220 -23.25 1.24 4.09
C GLY A 220 -23.05 1.31 2.57
N ARG A 221 -22.26 2.25 2.07
CA ARG A 221 -22.03 2.49 0.64
C ARG A 221 -20.79 1.76 0.17
N PRO A 222 -20.81 1.10 -1.01
CA PRO A 222 -19.62 0.50 -1.58
C PRO A 222 -18.45 1.49 -1.66
N LEU A 223 -17.25 1.06 -1.28
CA LEU A 223 -16.06 1.91 -1.38
C LEU A 223 -15.81 2.38 -2.82
N LYS A 224 -16.16 1.54 -3.81
CA LYS A 224 -16.13 1.89 -5.24
C LYS A 224 -16.87 3.20 -5.51
N GLU A 225 -18.13 3.31 -5.11
CA GLU A 225 -18.94 4.51 -5.34
C GLU A 225 -18.32 5.73 -4.67
N GLN A 226 -17.89 5.58 -3.41
CA GLN A 226 -17.25 6.67 -2.66
C GLN A 226 -15.95 7.14 -3.34
N ILE A 227 -15.10 6.21 -3.78
CA ILE A 227 -13.84 6.53 -4.47
C ILE A 227 -14.10 7.19 -5.83
N THR A 228 -15.09 6.72 -6.58
CA THR A 228 -15.49 7.35 -7.85
C THR A 228 -15.97 8.79 -7.66
N GLU A 229 -16.76 9.08 -6.62
CA GLU A 229 -17.21 10.43 -6.28
C GLU A 229 -16.05 11.37 -5.95
N GLU A 230 -15.05 10.89 -5.21
CA GLU A 230 -13.83 11.63 -4.88
C GLU A 230 -13.03 11.95 -6.15
N LEU A 231 -12.78 10.95 -7.00
CA LEU A 231 -12.03 11.13 -8.25
C LEU A 231 -12.72 12.10 -9.22
N ASN A 232 -14.06 12.04 -9.31
CA ASN A 232 -14.86 12.99 -10.08
C ASN A 232 -14.81 14.41 -9.50
N SER A 233 -14.54 14.54 -8.21
CA SER A 233 -14.34 15.82 -7.53
C SER A 233 -12.88 16.30 -7.54
N ASN A 234 -12.02 15.69 -8.36
CA ASN A 234 -10.57 15.95 -8.42
C ASN A 234 -9.82 15.70 -7.10
N ARG A 235 -10.35 14.81 -6.25
CA ARG A 235 -9.69 14.34 -5.04
C ARG A 235 -9.17 12.92 -5.29
N TYR A 236 -7.87 12.75 -5.12
CA TYR A 236 -7.19 11.52 -5.44
C TYR A 236 -6.88 10.75 -4.17
N PRO A 237 -6.93 9.41 -4.20
CA PRO A 237 -6.51 8.65 -3.07
C PRO A 237 -5.04 8.92 -2.77
N VAL A 238 -4.70 9.04 -1.49
CA VAL A 238 -3.33 9.09 -1.02
C VAL A 238 -2.73 7.73 -1.28
N PHE A 239 -1.97 7.62 -2.36
CA PHE A 239 -1.03 6.54 -2.54
C PHE A 239 0.28 7.05 -3.17
N VAL A 240 1.36 6.37 -2.82
CA VAL A 240 2.68 6.60 -3.39
C VAL A 240 2.76 5.70 -4.62
N SER A 241 2.49 6.28 -5.78
CA SER A 241 2.62 5.60 -7.07
C SER A 241 4.07 5.20 -7.35
N GLU A 242 4.27 4.41 -8.41
CA GLU A 242 5.63 4.13 -8.87
C GLU A 242 6.33 5.41 -9.36
N GLY A 243 7.66 5.39 -9.26
CA GLY A 243 8.53 6.54 -9.44
C GLY A 243 9.87 6.28 -8.76
N THR A 244 10.77 7.27 -8.81
CA THR A 244 12.06 7.19 -8.11
C THR A 244 11.86 7.18 -6.59
N SER A 245 12.79 6.56 -5.85
CA SER A 245 12.77 6.54 -4.37
C SER A 245 12.67 7.96 -3.78
N GLU A 246 13.31 8.95 -4.41
CA GLU A 246 13.28 10.35 -3.97
C GLU A 246 11.92 11.03 -4.15
N GLN A 247 11.22 10.78 -5.27
CA GLN A 247 9.83 11.25 -5.46
C GLN A 247 8.90 10.65 -4.41
N LYS A 248 9.02 9.32 -4.18
CA LYS A 248 8.24 8.62 -3.15
C LYS A 248 8.48 9.19 -1.76
N LYS A 249 9.76 9.38 -1.39
CA LYS A 249 10.17 9.95 -0.10
C LYS A 249 9.66 11.37 0.08
N THR A 250 9.68 12.19 -0.97
CA THR A 250 9.13 13.56 -0.93
C THR A 250 7.62 13.53 -0.63
N LYS A 251 6.85 12.69 -1.33
CA LYS A 251 5.41 12.53 -1.07
C LYS A 251 5.13 12.05 0.36
N ILE A 252 5.92 11.09 0.84
CA ILE A 252 5.82 10.57 2.21
C ILE A 252 6.07 11.65 3.25
N ILE A 253 7.10 12.49 3.08
CA ILE A 253 7.46 13.52 4.07
C ILE A 253 6.39 14.62 4.14
N HIS A 254 5.81 15.00 3.00
CA HIS A 254 4.87 16.12 2.91
C HIS A 254 3.41 15.73 3.17
N ASN A 255 3.06 14.44 3.14
CA ASN A 255 1.74 13.97 3.55
C ASN A 255 1.75 13.54 5.02
N ALA A 256 0.85 14.11 5.83
CA ALA A 256 0.85 13.92 7.28
C ALA A 256 0.71 12.44 7.70
N TYR A 257 -0.18 11.70 7.02
CA TYR A 257 -0.42 10.29 7.30
C TYR A 257 0.75 9.40 6.88
N LEU A 258 1.26 9.56 5.65
CA LEU A 258 2.40 8.77 5.17
C LEU A 258 3.65 9.00 6.03
N ASN A 259 3.91 10.25 6.43
CA ASN A 259 5.02 10.60 7.31
C ASN A 259 4.87 9.92 8.69
N HIS A 260 3.65 9.89 9.24
CA HIS A 260 3.36 9.18 10.48
C HIS A 260 3.66 7.67 10.35
N CYS A 261 3.18 7.02 9.30
CA CYS A 261 3.46 5.62 9.01
C CYS A 261 4.98 5.35 8.90
N TYR A 262 5.70 6.19 8.16
CA TYR A 262 7.14 6.09 7.98
C TYR A 262 7.91 6.24 9.30
N LYS A 263 7.54 7.22 10.13
CA LYS A 263 8.13 7.43 11.47
C LYS A 263 7.85 6.24 12.39
N SER A 264 6.64 5.66 12.33
CA SER A 264 6.30 4.45 13.09
C SER A 264 7.23 3.30 12.71
N LEU A 265 7.37 2.99 11.41
CA LEU A 265 8.29 1.93 10.93
C LEU A 265 9.75 2.22 11.32
N SER A 266 10.18 3.48 11.24
CA SER A 266 11.54 3.90 11.61
C SER A 266 11.80 3.84 13.13
N SER A 267 10.78 3.59 13.95
CA SER A 267 10.88 3.62 15.41
C SER A 267 10.66 2.26 16.08
N ILE A 268 10.10 1.28 15.37
CA ILE A 268 9.84 -0.05 15.93
C ILE A 268 11.13 -0.76 16.35
N GLY A 269 10.97 -1.70 17.29
CA GLY A 269 12.03 -2.63 17.71
C GLY A 269 11.48 -4.05 17.77
N GLY A 270 12.30 -5.00 18.19
CA GLY A 270 11.93 -6.41 18.20
C GLY A 270 12.10 -7.05 16.82
N ASN A 271 11.11 -7.84 16.39
CA ASN A 271 11.18 -8.68 15.21
C ASN A 271 10.35 -8.10 14.05
N LEU A 272 10.90 -8.07 12.84
CA LEU A 272 10.18 -7.70 11.63
C LEU A 272 10.05 -8.90 10.69
N ILE A 273 8.84 -9.30 10.37
CA ILE A 273 8.54 -10.33 9.40
C ILE A 273 8.09 -9.64 8.12
N VAL A 274 8.73 -9.94 7.00
CA VAL A 274 8.43 -9.38 5.68
C VAL A 274 7.77 -10.47 4.84
N PHE A 275 6.59 -10.17 4.30
CA PHE A 275 5.84 -11.07 3.43
C PHE A 275 5.48 -10.38 2.12
N GLY A 276 5.77 -11.05 0.99
CA GLY A 276 5.31 -10.58 -0.31
C GLY A 276 6.09 -9.41 -0.92
N THR A 277 7.29 -9.09 -0.41
CA THR A 277 8.21 -8.14 -1.04
C THR A 277 9.67 -8.49 -0.76
N MET A 278 10.56 -8.09 -1.66
CA MET A 278 12.01 -8.14 -1.52
C MET A 278 12.63 -6.74 -1.37
N LEU A 279 11.81 -5.72 -1.09
CA LEU A 279 12.24 -4.32 -0.97
C LEU A 279 13.12 -3.89 -2.15
N LYS A 280 12.58 -3.94 -3.38
CA LYS A 280 13.34 -3.62 -4.60
C LYS A 280 13.86 -2.18 -4.57
N SER A 281 14.67 -1.81 -5.57
CA SER A 281 15.29 -0.47 -5.67
C SER A 281 14.32 0.72 -5.65
N ASN A 282 13.06 0.51 -6.01
CA ASN A 282 12.01 1.52 -5.92
C ASN A 282 11.44 1.71 -4.49
N ASP A 283 11.92 0.94 -3.51
CA ASP A 283 11.51 0.99 -2.10
C ASP A 283 12.70 1.24 -1.14
N GLU A 284 13.75 1.92 -1.60
CA GLU A 284 14.93 2.24 -0.77
C GLU A 284 14.57 3.05 0.48
N HIS A 285 13.57 3.93 0.40
CA HIS A 285 13.09 4.66 1.58
C HIS A 285 12.57 3.71 2.68
N ILE A 286 11.95 2.58 2.31
CA ILE A 286 11.50 1.55 3.26
C ILE A 286 12.70 0.79 3.83
N GLN A 287 13.70 0.45 2.99
CA GLN A 287 14.96 -0.13 3.47
C GLN A 287 15.59 0.79 4.52
N ASP A 288 15.69 2.08 4.23
CA ASP A 288 16.25 3.09 5.14
C ASP A 288 15.48 3.16 6.47
N ALA A 289 14.14 3.12 6.42
CA ALA A 289 13.32 3.12 7.62
C ALA A 289 13.61 1.89 8.50
N ILE A 290 13.70 0.71 7.88
CA ILE A 290 14.01 -0.55 8.59
C ILE A 290 15.41 -0.50 9.20
N LEU A 291 16.41 -0.04 8.45
CA LEU A 291 17.79 0.04 8.92
C LEU A 291 17.96 1.07 10.05
N LYS A 292 17.22 2.20 10.01
CA LYS A 292 17.18 3.21 11.09
C LYS A 292 16.43 2.75 12.34
N SER A 293 15.52 1.79 12.21
CA SER A 293 14.72 1.28 13.32
C SER A 293 15.55 0.58 14.41
N LYS A 294 14.89 0.26 15.52
CA LYS A 294 15.44 -0.55 16.61
C LYS A 294 15.17 -2.04 16.43
N VAL A 295 14.71 -2.47 15.26
CA VAL A 295 14.51 -3.89 14.93
C VAL A 295 15.86 -4.61 15.09
N THR A 296 15.82 -5.82 15.61
CA THR A 296 17.00 -6.68 15.79
C THR A 296 17.03 -7.79 14.77
N ASN A 297 15.88 -8.42 14.51
CA ASN A 297 15.76 -9.57 13.61
C ASN A 297 14.79 -9.25 12.48
N ILE A 298 15.17 -9.59 11.25
CA ILE A 298 14.34 -9.44 10.05
C ILE A 298 14.21 -10.80 9.38
N TYR A 299 12.98 -11.24 9.17
CA TYR A 299 12.65 -12.49 8.49
C TYR A 299 12.03 -12.18 7.14
N PHE A 300 12.70 -12.57 6.05
CA PHE A 300 12.16 -12.39 4.69
C PHE A 300 11.53 -13.68 4.18
N GLY A 301 10.29 -13.59 3.70
CA GLY A 301 9.59 -14.70 3.07
C GLY A 301 10.08 -14.91 1.64
N VAL A 302 10.76 -16.02 1.38
CA VAL A 302 11.40 -16.33 0.10
C VAL A 302 11.06 -17.73 -0.39
N SER A 303 11.20 -17.99 -1.69
CA SER A 303 10.95 -19.34 -2.25
C SER A 303 12.10 -20.31 -2.03
N SER A 304 13.32 -19.79 -1.89
CA SER A 304 14.53 -20.54 -1.60
C SER A 304 15.58 -19.61 -1.00
N LEU A 305 16.52 -20.17 -0.24
CA LEU A 305 17.60 -19.42 0.39
C LEU A 305 18.48 -18.70 -0.64
N GLU A 306 18.89 -19.41 -1.70
CA GLU A 306 19.73 -18.87 -2.77
C GLU A 306 19.09 -17.65 -3.45
N LYS A 307 17.80 -17.76 -3.79
CA LYS A 307 17.07 -16.64 -4.41
C LYS A 307 16.93 -15.47 -3.45
N GLY A 308 16.65 -15.73 -2.17
CA GLY A 308 16.58 -14.70 -1.14
C GLY A 308 17.90 -13.94 -0.98
N GLN A 309 19.02 -14.65 -0.88
CA GLN A 309 20.36 -14.06 -0.77
C GLN A 309 20.70 -13.21 -2.00
N LYS A 310 20.37 -13.69 -3.20
CA LYS A 310 20.58 -12.96 -4.45
C LYS A 310 19.73 -11.70 -4.52
N ASP A 311 18.42 -11.81 -4.31
CA ASP A 311 17.47 -10.71 -4.49
C ASP A 311 17.65 -9.61 -3.42
N LEU A 312 18.10 -9.97 -2.21
CA LEU A 312 18.35 -9.04 -1.09
C LEU A 312 19.82 -8.66 -0.90
N ASN A 313 20.72 -9.02 -1.82
CA ASN A 313 22.16 -8.78 -1.65
C ASN A 313 22.47 -7.30 -1.34
N SER A 314 21.87 -6.37 -2.08
CA SER A 314 22.06 -4.92 -1.86
C SER A 314 21.60 -4.48 -0.46
N PHE A 315 20.47 -5.01 0.03
CA PHE A 315 19.98 -4.70 1.38
C PHE A 315 20.91 -5.28 2.46
N ILE A 316 21.40 -6.50 2.26
CA ILE A 316 22.35 -7.17 3.15
C ILE A 316 23.67 -6.39 3.22
N GLU A 317 24.19 -5.93 2.08
CA GLU A 317 25.39 -5.08 2.01
C GLU A 317 25.18 -3.76 2.76
N LYS A 318 24.06 -3.07 2.53
CA LYS A 318 23.69 -1.84 3.27
C LYS A 318 23.66 -2.10 4.78
N ASN A 319 23.07 -3.20 5.22
CA ASN A 319 23.03 -3.60 6.64
C ASN A 319 24.43 -3.91 7.21
N ASN A 320 25.28 -4.61 6.45
CA ASN A 320 26.64 -4.98 6.89
C ASN A 320 27.55 -3.76 7.05
N ASN A 321 27.31 -2.70 6.27
CA ASN A 321 28.03 -1.44 6.33
C ASN A 321 27.61 -0.52 7.50
N LEU A 322 26.56 -0.88 8.25
CA LEU A 322 26.18 -0.12 9.45
C LEU A 322 27.24 -0.25 10.54
N GLU A 323 27.68 0.86 11.12
CA GLU A 323 28.65 0.85 12.23
C GLU A 323 28.05 0.26 13.52
N LYS A 324 26.75 0.46 13.74
CA LYS A 324 25.99 0.05 14.94
C LYS A 324 24.60 -0.43 14.55
N ASN A 325 23.95 -1.19 15.43
CA ASN A 325 22.57 -1.69 15.26
C ASN A 325 22.37 -2.54 13.99
N LYS A 326 23.38 -3.32 13.58
CA LYS A 326 23.28 -4.30 12.50
C LYS A 326 22.12 -5.27 12.79
N LYS A 327 21.32 -5.51 11.77
CA LYS A 327 20.16 -6.40 11.83
C LYS A 327 20.59 -7.83 11.56
N GLN A 328 20.02 -8.79 12.29
CA GLN A 328 20.11 -10.20 11.93
C GLN A 328 19.08 -10.50 10.85
N ILE A 329 19.54 -11.03 9.72
CA ILE A 329 18.70 -11.31 8.56
C ILE A 329 18.52 -12.82 8.43
N PHE A 330 17.27 -13.25 8.39
CA PHE A 330 16.83 -14.64 8.27
C PHE A 330 15.88 -14.79 7.09
N PHE A 331 15.75 -16.02 6.61
CA PHE A 331 14.89 -16.36 5.48
C PHE A 331 13.93 -17.46 5.88
N TYR A 332 12.65 -17.32 5.52
CA TYR A 332 11.66 -18.37 5.71
C TYR A 332 10.92 -18.69 4.43
N ASN A 333 10.44 -19.91 4.31
CA ASN A 333 9.67 -20.38 3.17
C ASN A 333 8.27 -19.76 3.20
N TYR A 334 8.00 -18.75 2.37
CA TYR A 334 6.71 -18.07 2.38
C TYR A 334 5.53 -18.99 2.05
N ARG A 335 5.76 -20.14 1.38
CA ARG A 335 4.71 -21.09 0.99
C ARG A 335 4.05 -21.79 2.17
N THR A 336 4.65 -21.66 3.34
CA THR A 336 4.24 -22.31 4.59
C THR A 336 3.32 -21.41 5.41
N VAL A 337 3.22 -20.14 5.02
CA VAL A 337 2.24 -19.19 5.54
C VAL A 337 0.87 -19.55 5.00
N ARG A 338 -0.11 -19.70 5.89
CA ARG A 338 -1.50 -19.96 5.53
C ARG A 338 -2.26 -18.63 5.46
N ILE A 339 -2.33 -18.07 4.26
CA ILE A 339 -3.15 -16.89 3.94
C ILE A 339 -3.99 -17.19 2.69
N TRP A 340 -5.17 -16.58 2.63
CA TRP A 340 -6.15 -16.69 1.55
C TRP A 340 -6.61 -18.10 1.15
#